data_AF-A0A8P4KBY4-F1
#
_entry.id   AF-A0A8P4KBY4-F1
#
_cell.length_a   1.000
_cell.length_b   1.000
_cell.length_c   1.000
_cell.angle_alpha   90.00
_cell.angle_beta   90.00
_cell.angle_gamma   90.00
#
_symmetry.space_group_name_H-M   'P 1'
#
loop_
_entity.id
_entity.type
_entity.pdbx_description
1 polymer ?
#
loop_
_entity_poly.entity_id
_entity_poly.type
_entity_poly.pdbx_seq_one_letter_code
_entity_poly.pdbx_strand_id
1 'polypeptide(L)'
;MCGSCRRLLLPGSAAGSVVPPLFLILMKLRAILCIPRLVCPPSCIHMTRVFVYGTLKKGQPNYYRMFDSANGKAEFLASACTTQKYPLVIASKHNIPFLLNIPGQGHRVQGEIYKVDDQMLKFLDAFEGVPTMYQRTLVKLEVKEWVGEAEAEERPSAGSITEAFVYSTTVYQPNWPSLPNYESYDSYGDHGLEYVTREARD
;
A
#
# COMPACT_ATOMS: atom_id res chain seq x y z
N MET A 1 -39.05 -62.31 27.52
CA MET A 1 -38.76 -61.00 26.89
C MET A 1 -37.80 -60.24 27.78
N CYS A 2 -36.85 -59.53 27.16
CA CYS A 2 -35.86 -58.61 27.74
C CYS A 2 -34.80 -59.23 28.67
N GLY A 3 -33.49 -59.14 28.42
CA GLY A 3 -32.80 -58.28 27.45
C GLY A 3 -31.53 -57.70 28.07
N SER A 4 -30.58 -58.60 28.36
CA SER A 4 -29.12 -58.47 28.48
C SER A 4 -28.47 -57.21 29.11
N CYS A 5 -27.77 -57.45 30.22
CA CYS A 5 -26.84 -56.53 30.85
C CYS A 5 -25.42 -57.16 30.88
N ARG A 6 -24.43 -56.39 30.42
CA ARG A 6 -23.01 -56.30 30.82
C ARG A 6 -22.10 -57.56 30.91
N ARG A 7 -20.96 -57.38 30.22
CA ARG A 7 -19.56 -57.51 30.71
C ARG A 7 -18.95 -58.93 30.76
N LEU A 8 -17.88 -59.12 29.97
CA LEU A 8 -16.75 -60.05 30.20
C LEU A 8 -15.56 -59.49 29.39
N LEU A 9 -14.46 -58.98 29.97
CA LEU A 9 -13.35 -59.63 30.70
C LEU A 9 -12.67 -60.77 29.92
N LEU A 10 -11.51 -60.43 29.32
CA LEU A 10 -10.41 -61.33 28.95
C LEU A 10 -9.63 -61.73 30.21
N PRO A 11 -8.96 -62.90 30.21
CA PRO A 11 -7.49 -62.85 30.39
C PRO A 11 -6.67 -63.99 29.74
N GLY A 12 -5.34 -63.79 29.69
CA GLY A 12 -4.29 -64.83 29.70
C GLY A 12 -3.77 -65.29 28.32
N SER A 13 -2.53 -65.01 27.87
CA SER A 13 -1.20 -65.45 28.38
C SER A 13 -1.03 -66.99 28.23
N ALA A 14 0.03 -67.60 27.71
CA ALA A 14 1.38 -67.25 27.23
C ALA A 14 2.02 -68.49 26.54
N ALA A 15 3.29 -68.33 26.11
CA ALA A 15 4.28 -69.36 25.73
C ALA A 15 4.22 -69.85 24.27
N GLY A 16 5.32 -70.02 23.55
CA GLY A 16 6.75 -69.90 23.83
C GLY A 16 7.57 -70.50 22.68
N SER A 17 8.90 -70.40 22.81
CA SER A 17 9.98 -71.03 22.01
C SER A 17 10.51 -70.22 20.81
N VAL A 18 11.74 -69.68 20.85
CA VAL A 18 13.10 -70.27 20.75
C VAL A 18 13.58 -70.34 19.27
N VAL A 19 14.60 -69.52 18.99
CA VAL A 19 15.45 -69.29 17.77
C VAL A 19 16.46 -70.45 17.56
N PRO A 20 17.35 -70.56 16.52
CA PRO A 20 17.64 -69.81 15.25
C PRO A 20 18.01 -70.76 14.07
N PRO A 21 18.95 -70.49 13.11
CA PRO A 21 19.38 -69.29 12.33
C PRO A 21 19.16 -69.50 10.79
N LEU A 22 19.31 -68.53 9.86
CA LEU A 22 20.56 -68.02 9.26
C LEU A 22 20.20 -67.22 7.97
N PHE A 23 21.11 -66.36 7.50
CA PHE A 23 21.15 -65.60 6.23
C PHE A 23 20.63 -64.14 6.23
N LEU A 24 21.51 -63.27 6.76
CA LEU A 24 22.21 -62.20 6.04
C LEU A 24 21.48 -61.53 4.84
N ILE A 25 21.24 -60.22 4.91
CA ILE A 25 21.64 -59.19 3.91
C ILE A 25 21.19 -57.77 4.37
N LEU A 26 22.19 -56.95 4.69
CA LEU A 26 22.43 -55.56 4.27
C LEU A 26 21.23 -54.61 4.01
N MET A 27 21.07 -53.56 4.84
CA MET A 27 21.07 -52.16 4.37
C MET A 27 20.98 -51.18 5.55
N LYS A 28 22.01 -50.32 5.64
CA LYS A 28 22.18 -49.26 6.64
C LYS A 28 21.18 -48.12 6.40
N LEU A 29 20.57 -47.70 7.51
CA LEU A 29 20.05 -46.37 7.81
C LEU A 29 20.57 -45.23 6.90
N ARG A 30 19.67 -44.60 6.16
CA ARG A 30 19.67 -43.14 5.93
C ARG A 30 18.23 -42.66 5.83
N ALA A 31 17.65 -42.29 6.98
CA ALA A 31 16.46 -41.46 7.00
C ALA A 31 16.84 -40.10 6.41
N ILE A 32 16.49 -39.88 5.14
CA ILE A 32 16.50 -38.55 4.55
C ILE A 32 15.28 -37.86 5.12
N LEU A 33 15.50 -37.00 6.11
CA LEU A 33 14.52 -36.04 6.57
C LEU A 33 14.22 -35.11 5.38
N CYS A 34 13.17 -35.44 4.64
CA CYS A 34 12.62 -34.55 3.63
C CYS A 34 11.94 -33.42 4.40
N ILE A 35 12.71 -32.38 4.74
CA ILE A 35 12.17 -31.13 5.27
C ILE A 35 11.30 -30.58 4.14
N PRO A 36 9.97 -30.50 4.29
CA PRO A 36 9.18 -29.80 3.31
C PRO A 36 9.70 -28.37 3.31
N ARG A 37 10.22 -27.90 2.18
CA ARG A 37 10.52 -26.49 1.98
C ARG A 37 9.29 -25.74 2.44
N LEU A 38 9.46 -24.93 3.47
CA LEU A 38 8.46 -24.00 3.95
C LEU A 38 8.13 -23.10 2.77
N VAL A 39 7.08 -23.44 2.02
CA VAL A 39 6.50 -22.54 1.03
C VAL A 39 5.94 -21.42 1.86
N CYS A 40 6.67 -20.31 1.91
CA CYS A 40 6.18 -19.08 2.49
C CYS A 40 4.85 -18.79 1.77
N PRO A 41 3.71 -18.67 2.48
CA PRO A 41 2.49 -18.25 1.83
C PRO A 41 2.78 -16.93 1.09
N PRO A 42 2.14 -16.67 -0.06
CA PRO A 42 2.26 -15.36 -0.69
C PRO A 42 1.93 -14.35 0.39
N SER A 43 2.92 -13.54 0.76
CA SER A 43 2.75 -12.44 1.70
C SER A 43 1.50 -11.70 1.26
N CYS A 44 0.52 -11.59 2.15
CA CYS A 44 -0.69 -10.81 1.90
C CYS A 44 -0.20 -9.40 1.58
N ILE A 45 -0.21 -9.04 0.30
CA ILE A 45 0.24 -7.73 -0.15
C ILE A 45 -0.81 -6.76 0.39
N HIS A 46 -0.44 -5.95 1.38
CA HIS A 46 -1.34 -4.90 1.84
C HIS A 46 -1.36 -3.81 0.77
N MET A 47 -2.56 -3.50 0.32
CA MET A 47 -2.78 -2.50 -0.72
C MET A 47 -3.36 -1.26 -0.06
N THR A 48 -2.67 -0.14 -0.23
CA THR A 48 -3.00 1.14 0.38
C THR A 48 -3.50 2.12 -0.66
N ARG A 49 -4.53 2.93 -0.33
CA ARG A 49 -5.00 4.01 -1.20
C ARG A 49 -4.22 5.29 -0.92
N VAL A 50 -3.63 5.88 -1.96
CA VAL A 50 -2.88 7.15 -1.89
C VAL A 50 -3.49 8.14 -2.87
N PHE A 51 -3.70 9.37 -2.41
CA PHE A 51 -4.14 10.50 -3.20
C PHE A 51 -2.97 11.40 -3.54
N VAL A 52 -2.73 11.59 -4.84
CA VAL A 52 -1.68 12.44 -5.37
C VAL A 52 -2.30 13.68 -6.01
N TYR A 53 -1.78 14.86 -5.66
CA TYR A 53 -2.27 16.15 -6.15
C TYR A 53 -1.21 16.93 -6.95
N GLY A 54 0.06 16.55 -6.82
CA GLY A 54 1.21 17.30 -7.32
C GLY A 54 1.96 16.58 -8.44
N THR A 55 3.29 16.53 -8.32
CA THR A 55 4.20 16.06 -9.38
C THR A 55 4.07 14.58 -9.76
N LEU A 56 3.38 13.77 -8.94
CA LEU A 56 3.14 12.35 -9.17
C LEU A 56 1.88 12.07 -10.01
N LYS A 57 1.05 13.08 -10.30
CA LYS A 57 -0.15 12.91 -11.14
C LYS A 57 0.20 12.57 -12.59
N LYS A 58 -0.75 12.00 -13.34
CA LYS A 58 -0.60 11.79 -14.79
C LYS A 58 -0.24 13.08 -15.52
N GLY A 59 0.75 12.99 -16.40
CA GLY A 59 1.27 14.13 -17.16
C GLY A 59 2.22 15.04 -16.38
N GLN A 60 2.54 14.72 -15.12
CA GLN A 60 3.45 15.51 -14.29
C GLN A 60 4.87 14.91 -14.22
N PRO A 61 5.90 15.71 -13.85
CA PRO A 61 7.30 15.33 -14.01
C PRO A 61 7.74 14.04 -13.29
N ASN A 62 7.13 13.69 -12.15
CA ASN A 62 7.50 12.50 -11.37
C ASN A 62 6.56 11.31 -11.60
N TYR A 63 5.59 11.41 -12.54
CA TYR A 63 4.62 10.36 -12.83
C TYR A 63 5.26 9.00 -13.12
N TYR A 64 6.39 8.99 -13.85
CA TYR A 64 7.08 7.75 -14.23
C TYR A 64 7.50 6.89 -13.03
N ARG A 65 7.73 7.51 -11.85
CA ARG A 65 8.14 6.80 -10.63
C ARG A 65 7.04 5.90 -10.07
N MET A 66 5.77 6.22 -10.34
CA MET A 66 4.60 5.42 -9.94
C MET A 66 4.51 4.08 -10.66
N PHE A 67 5.18 3.93 -11.81
CA PHE A 67 5.09 2.73 -12.67
C PHE A 67 6.44 2.05 -12.90
N ASP A 68 7.48 2.51 -12.21
CA ASP A 68 8.76 1.82 -12.16
C ASP A 68 8.62 0.56 -11.30
N SER A 69 8.82 -0.61 -11.90
CA SER A 69 8.68 -1.90 -11.25
C SER A 69 9.69 -2.12 -10.12
N ALA A 70 10.79 -1.34 -10.08
CA ALA A 70 11.73 -1.34 -8.97
C ALA A 70 11.15 -0.69 -7.70
N ASN A 71 10.19 0.23 -7.85
CA ASN A 71 9.61 0.97 -6.72
C ASN A 71 8.42 0.23 -6.09
N GLY A 72 7.79 -0.71 -6.81
CA GLY A 72 6.61 -1.45 -6.37
C GLY A 72 5.48 -1.36 -7.39
N LYS A 73 4.24 -1.61 -6.97
CA LYS A 73 3.06 -1.53 -7.83
C LYS A 73 2.18 -0.34 -7.47
N ALA A 74 1.73 0.41 -8.48
CA ALA A 74 0.66 1.38 -8.36
C ALA A 74 -0.38 1.16 -9.46
N GLU A 75 -1.65 1.25 -9.09
CA GLU A 75 -2.80 1.14 -9.99
C GLU A 75 -3.66 2.38 -9.85
N PHE A 76 -3.97 3.05 -10.97
CA PHE A 76 -4.89 4.19 -10.96
C PHE A 76 -6.30 3.69 -10.67
N LEU A 77 -6.95 4.26 -9.64
CA LEU A 77 -8.32 3.92 -9.27
C LEU A 77 -9.34 4.96 -9.74
N ALA A 78 -9.06 6.24 -9.50
CA ALA A 78 -10.05 7.29 -9.70
C ALA A 78 -9.46 8.69 -9.77
N SER A 79 -10.15 9.60 -10.46
CA SER A 79 -10.00 11.03 -10.23
C SER A 79 -10.86 11.45 -9.03
N ALA A 80 -10.35 12.36 -8.20
CA ALA A 80 -11.03 12.78 -6.98
C ALA A 80 -10.67 14.21 -6.60
N CYS A 81 -11.44 14.79 -5.67
CA CYS A 81 -11.06 16.03 -5.01
C CYS A 81 -11.25 15.97 -3.50
N THR A 82 -10.47 16.75 -2.76
CA THR A 82 -10.61 16.82 -1.31
C THR A 82 -12.00 17.32 -0.93
N THR A 83 -12.59 16.73 0.11
CA THR A 83 -13.87 17.20 0.66
C THR A 83 -13.71 18.53 1.38
N GLN A 84 -12.63 18.67 2.15
CA GLN A 84 -12.23 19.92 2.79
C GLN A 84 -11.36 20.76 1.86
N LYS A 85 -11.32 22.07 2.14
CA LYS A 85 -10.38 22.98 1.48
C LYS A 85 -9.00 22.87 2.11
N TYR A 86 -7.96 22.93 1.29
CA TYR A 86 -6.57 23.02 1.73
C TYR A 86 -5.82 24.09 0.91
N PRO A 87 -4.84 24.78 1.52
CA PRO A 87 -3.89 25.57 0.78
C PRO A 87 -2.94 24.66 0.00
N LEU A 88 -3.08 24.65 -1.33
CA LEU A 88 -2.09 24.06 -2.24
C LEU A 88 -1.31 25.20 -2.86
N VAL A 89 -0.03 25.29 -2.53
CA VAL A 89 0.84 26.39 -2.95
C VAL A 89 2.06 25.85 -3.70
N ILE A 90 2.58 26.63 -4.65
CA ILE A 90 3.87 26.33 -5.29
C ILE A 90 4.92 27.16 -4.56
N ALA A 91 5.92 26.49 -3.97
CA ALA A 91 6.93 27.15 -3.15
C ALA A 91 8.33 26.54 -3.32
N SER A 92 9.29 27.12 -2.59
CA SER A 92 10.74 26.82 -2.67
C SER A 92 11.42 27.24 -3.97
N LYS A 93 12.77 27.19 -4.00
CA LYS A 93 13.57 27.45 -5.21
C LYS A 93 13.36 26.44 -6.35
N HIS A 94 12.61 25.36 -6.09
CA HIS A 94 12.38 24.27 -7.04
C HIS A 94 10.93 24.16 -7.51
N ASN A 95 10.08 25.15 -7.19
CA ASN A 95 8.66 25.19 -7.56
C ASN A 95 7.91 23.90 -7.20
N ILE A 96 8.10 23.44 -5.96
CA ILE A 96 7.48 22.21 -5.46
C ILE A 96 6.06 22.54 -5.02
N PRO A 97 5.04 21.75 -5.41
CA PRO A 97 3.69 21.89 -4.88
C PRO A 97 3.61 21.35 -3.45
N PHE A 98 3.21 22.20 -2.51
CA PHE A 98 2.97 21.83 -1.12
C PHE A 98 1.49 21.92 -0.77
N LEU A 99 0.93 20.83 -0.27
CA LEU A 99 -0.37 20.84 0.41
C LEU A 99 -0.16 21.14 1.90
N LEU A 100 -0.49 22.36 2.32
CA LEU A 100 -0.39 22.75 3.71
C LEU A 100 -1.54 22.13 4.49
N ASN A 101 -1.24 21.49 5.62
CA ASN A 101 -2.25 20.86 6.48
C ASN A 101 -2.98 21.92 7.33
N ILE A 102 -3.71 22.80 6.65
CA ILE A 102 -4.54 23.87 7.23
C ILE A 102 -5.97 23.66 6.70
N PRO A 103 -6.71 22.68 7.23
CA PRO A 103 -8.06 22.37 6.76
C PRO A 103 -8.98 23.59 6.86
N GLY A 104 -9.79 23.79 5.82
CA GLY A 104 -10.77 24.89 5.73
C GLY A 104 -10.26 26.14 4.98
N GLN A 105 -8.98 26.22 4.65
CA GLN A 105 -8.39 27.32 3.87
C GLN A 105 -8.07 26.89 2.43
N GLY A 106 -7.89 27.84 1.51
CA GLY A 106 -7.57 27.55 0.11
C GLY A 106 -8.76 26.95 -0.67
N HIS A 107 -8.51 25.87 -1.41
CA HIS A 107 -9.47 25.28 -2.34
C HIS A 107 -9.67 23.78 -2.11
N ARG A 108 -10.71 23.22 -2.71
CA ARG A 108 -10.83 21.76 -2.82
C ARG A 108 -9.83 21.30 -3.87
N VAL A 109 -8.85 20.51 -3.46
CA VAL A 109 -7.72 20.14 -4.30
C VAL A 109 -8.09 18.93 -5.15
N GLN A 110 -7.85 19.04 -6.46
CA GLN A 110 -8.07 17.99 -7.44
C GLN A 110 -6.83 17.11 -7.58
N GLY A 111 -7.06 15.81 -7.73
CA GLY A 111 -5.99 14.84 -7.88
C GLY A 111 -6.50 13.46 -8.24
N GLU A 112 -5.65 12.47 -8.00
CA GLU A 112 -5.81 11.10 -8.47
C GLU A 112 -5.61 10.14 -7.29
N ILE A 113 -6.45 9.11 -7.21
CA ILE A 113 -6.35 8.03 -6.22
C ILE A 113 -5.67 6.84 -6.88
N TYR A 114 -4.63 6.34 -6.23
CA TYR A 114 -3.90 5.14 -6.61
C TYR A 114 -4.01 4.07 -5.53
N LYS A 115 -4.10 2.81 -5.95
CA LYS A 115 -3.90 1.63 -5.11
C LYS A 115 -2.42 1.25 -5.20
N VAL A 116 -1.69 1.23 -4.09
CA VAL A 116 -0.26 0.94 -4.06
C VAL A 116 0.05 -0.22 -3.13
N ASP A 117 1.05 -1.04 -3.46
CA ASP A 117 1.56 -2.05 -2.54
C ASP A 117 2.48 -1.45 -1.46
N ASP A 118 2.82 -2.24 -0.45
CA ASP A 118 3.69 -1.80 0.65
C ASP A 118 5.09 -1.36 0.18
N GLN A 119 5.59 -1.91 -0.93
CA GLN A 119 6.88 -1.53 -1.50
C GLN A 119 6.82 -0.12 -2.07
N MET A 120 5.81 0.15 -2.91
CA MET A 120 5.54 1.47 -3.48
C MET A 120 5.24 2.48 -2.38
N LEU A 121 4.48 2.08 -1.36
CA LEU A 121 4.17 2.94 -0.22
C LEU A 121 5.43 3.38 0.54
N LYS A 122 6.37 2.47 0.79
CA LYS A 122 7.67 2.78 1.43
C LYS A 122 8.55 3.65 0.54
N PHE A 123 8.54 3.40 -0.76
CA PHE A 123 9.25 4.24 -1.73
C PHE A 123 8.71 5.67 -1.69
N LEU A 124 7.39 5.86 -1.72
CA LEU A 124 6.77 7.17 -1.67
C LEU A 124 7.07 7.91 -0.36
N ASP A 125 7.05 7.22 0.79
CA ASP A 125 7.44 7.83 2.07
C ASP A 125 8.89 8.35 2.04
N ALA A 126 9.82 7.56 1.51
CA ALA A 126 11.21 7.96 1.38
C ALA A 126 11.40 9.08 0.35
N PHE A 127 10.68 8.99 -0.78
CA PHE A 127 10.71 9.99 -1.84
C PHE A 127 10.21 11.33 -1.33
N GLU A 128 9.06 11.37 -0.65
CA GLU A 128 8.48 12.60 -0.09
C GLU A 128 9.17 13.05 1.22
N GLY A 129 10.21 12.36 1.68
CA GLY A 129 10.95 12.76 2.88
C GLY A 129 10.11 12.73 4.14
N VAL A 130 9.23 11.74 4.30
CA VAL A 130 8.45 11.53 5.51
C VAL A 130 9.36 11.09 6.67
N PRO A 131 9.19 11.62 7.91
CA PRO A 131 8.19 12.61 8.34
C PRO A 131 8.66 14.07 8.31
N THR A 132 9.84 14.37 7.75
CA THR A 132 10.50 15.68 7.89
C THR A 132 9.94 16.74 6.93
N MET A 133 9.84 16.42 5.64
CA MET A 133 9.35 17.35 4.61
C MET A 133 7.83 17.30 4.49
N TYR A 134 7.29 16.09 4.36
CA TYR A 134 5.86 15.81 4.38
C TYR A 134 5.52 14.83 5.50
N GLN A 135 4.24 14.76 5.83
CA GLN A 135 3.63 13.78 6.71
C GLN A 135 2.52 13.08 5.94
N ARG A 136 2.46 11.75 6.07
CA ARG A 136 1.37 10.98 5.49
C ARG A 136 0.15 11.05 6.39
N THR A 137 -0.91 11.67 5.92
CA THR A 137 -2.16 11.90 6.66
C THR A 137 -3.35 11.30 5.91
N LEU A 138 -4.36 10.81 6.63
CA LEU A 138 -5.58 10.29 6.02
C LEU A 138 -6.56 11.44 5.74
N VAL A 139 -7.14 11.49 4.53
CA VAL A 139 -8.12 12.51 4.14
C VAL A 139 -9.34 11.92 3.46
N LYS A 140 -10.47 12.63 3.59
CA LYS A 140 -11.73 12.32 2.90
C LYS A 140 -11.78 12.98 1.53
N LEU A 141 -12.09 12.20 0.51
CA LEU A 141 -12.09 12.58 -0.89
C LEU A 141 -13.46 12.31 -1.51
N GLU A 142 -13.93 13.24 -2.33
CA GLU A 142 -15.09 13.04 -3.20
C GLU A 142 -14.60 12.45 -4.53
N VAL A 143 -15.08 11.26 -4.87
CA VAL A 143 -14.74 10.57 -6.13
C VAL A 143 -15.43 11.28 -7.30
N LYS A 144 -14.68 11.61 -8.35
CA LYS A 144 -15.21 12.21 -9.58
C LYS A 144 -15.49 11.14 -10.63
N GLU A 145 -14.49 10.35 -10.96
CA GLU A 145 -14.60 9.26 -11.92
C GLU A 145 -13.79 8.07 -11.41
N TRP A 146 -14.42 6.89 -11.34
CA TRP A 146 -13.77 5.65 -10.90
C TRP A 146 -13.57 4.70 -12.08
N VAL A 147 -12.34 4.22 -12.26
CA VAL A 147 -11.93 3.37 -13.38
C VAL A 147 -11.35 2.03 -12.90
N GLY A 148 -10.85 1.96 -11.66
CA GLY A 148 -10.23 0.75 -11.12
C GLY A 148 -11.18 -0.45 -11.03
N GLU A 149 -10.64 -1.65 -11.25
CA GLU A 149 -11.36 -2.90 -11.02
C GLU A 149 -11.53 -3.09 -9.50
N ALA A 150 -12.57 -2.50 -8.92
CA ALA A 150 -12.89 -2.84 -7.55
C ALA A 150 -13.30 -4.32 -7.51
N GLU A 151 -12.80 -5.02 -6.49
CA GLU A 151 -13.41 -6.29 -6.07
C GLU A 151 -14.90 -6.02 -5.85
N ALA A 152 -15.76 -6.89 -6.37
CA ALA A 152 -17.11 -6.62 -6.91
C ALA A 152 -18.13 -5.86 -6.02
N GLU A 153 -17.80 -5.49 -4.79
CA GLU A 153 -18.67 -4.80 -3.83
C GLU A 153 -18.22 -3.37 -3.47
N GLU A 154 -17.05 -2.89 -3.92
CA GLU A 154 -16.52 -1.55 -3.56
C GLU A 154 -16.22 -0.64 -4.76
N ARG A 155 -17.07 -0.55 -5.80
CA ARG A 155 -16.96 0.55 -6.78
C ARG A 155 -17.67 1.78 -6.23
N PRO A 156 -16.97 2.79 -5.70
CA PRO A 156 -17.64 3.98 -5.18
C PRO A 156 -18.27 4.73 -6.36
N SER A 157 -19.53 5.14 -6.23
CA SER A 157 -20.19 5.95 -7.24
C SER A 157 -19.55 7.33 -7.35
N ALA A 158 -19.69 7.97 -8.51
CA ALA A 158 -19.33 9.39 -8.64
C ALA A 158 -20.09 10.22 -7.58
N GLY A 159 -19.38 11.10 -6.88
CA GLY A 159 -19.89 11.90 -5.76
C GLY A 159 -19.82 11.19 -4.39
N SER A 160 -19.49 9.90 -4.34
CA SER A 160 -19.27 9.21 -3.06
C SER A 160 -18.00 9.69 -2.36
N ILE A 161 -17.96 9.51 -1.04
CA ILE A 161 -16.80 9.86 -0.22
C ILE A 161 -15.98 8.60 0.06
N THR A 162 -14.68 8.68 -0.16
CA THR A 162 -13.70 7.64 0.19
C THR A 162 -12.55 8.24 0.99
N GLU A 163 -11.71 7.39 1.58
CA GLU A 163 -10.52 7.78 2.32
C GLU A 163 -9.26 7.27 1.62
N ALA A 164 -8.24 8.12 1.59
CA ALA A 164 -6.92 7.77 1.11
C ALA A 164 -5.86 8.59 1.85
N PHE A 165 -4.64 8.08 1.86
CA PHE A 165 -3.49 8.83 2.39
C PHE A 165 -3.06 9.92 1.43
N VAL A 166 -2.66 11.06 1.97
CA VAL A 166 -2.06 12.17 1.23
C VAL A 166 -0.78 12.62 1.93
N TYR A 167 0.19 13.09 1.16
CA TYR A 167 1.38 13.75 1.68
C TYR A 167 1.08 15.24 1.88
N SER A 168 0.82 15.64 3.12
CA SER A 168 0.60 17.03 3.51
C SER A 168 1.73 17.51 4.42
N THR A 169 1.89 18.82 4.62
CA THR A 169 2.94 19.33 5.51
C THR A 169 2.40 20.30 6.55
N THR A 170 2.90 20.14 7.77
CA THR A 170 2.75 21.08 8.89
C THR A 170 4.01 21.94 9.10
N VAL A 171 5.07 21.66 8.34
CA VAL A 171 6.38 22.32 8.45
C VAL A 171 6.61 23.16 7.20
N TYR A 172 6.30 24.45 7.29
CA TYR A 172 6.38 25.40 6.18
C TYR A 172 6.81 26.79 6.67
N GLN A 173 7.26 27.65 5.75
CA GLN A 173 7.61 29.03 6.12
C GLN A 173 6.35 29.85 6.42
N PRO A 174 6.39 30.83 7.35
CA PRO A 174 5.21 31.59 7.77
C PRO A 174 4.48 32.35 6.65
N ASN A 175 5.17 32.68 5.56
CA ASN A 175 4.59 33.37 4.41
C ASN A 175 3.91 32.42 3.40
N TRP A 176 4.12 31.11 3.48
CA TRP A 176 3.55 30.15 2.51
C TRP A 176 2.03 30.13 2.46
N PRO A 177 1.28 30.21 3.58
CA PRO A 177 -0.18 30.27 3.53
C PRO A 177 -0.74 31.46 2.74
N SER A 178 0.05 32.52 2.55
CA SER A 178 -0.34 33.70 1.77
C SER A 178 0.05 33.64 0.30
N LEU A 179 0.72 32.58 -0.15
CA LEU A 179 1.04 32.38 -1.57
C LEU A 179 -0.23 32.10 -2.38
N PRO A 180 -0.19 32.25 -3.72
CA PRO A 180 -1.28 31.83 -4.60
C PRO A 180 -1.68 30.38 -4.34
N ASN A 181 -2.98 30.15 -4.19
CA ASN A 181 -3.54 28.83 -3.95
C ASN A 181 -4.10 28.26 -5.24
N TYR A 182 -3.92 26.95 -5.42
CA TYR A 182 -4.30 26.25 -6.65
C TYR A 182 -5.35 25.18 -6.37
N GLU A 183 -6.31 25.02 -7.27
CA GLU A 183 -7.27 23.91 -7.21
C GLU A 183 -6.69 22.63 -7.79
N SER A 184 -5.87 22.75 -8.83
CA SER A 184 -5.16 21.65 -9.47
C SER A 184 -3.76 22.12 -9.84
N TYR A 185 -2.74 21.42 -9.36
CA TYR A 185 -1.36 21.69 -9.74
C TYR A 185 -1.07 21.18 -11.16
N ASP A 186 -0.36 21.98 -11.93
CA ASP A 186 0.26 21.59 -13.20
C ASP A 186 1.63 22.27 -13.35
N SER A 187 2.71 21.49 -13.44
CA SER A 187 4.05 22.04 -13.66
C SER A 187 4.14 22.94 -14.90
N TYR A 188 3.32 22.68 -15.91
CA TYR A 188 3.32 23.38 -17.19
C TYR A 188 2.20 24.42 -17.29
N GLY A 189 1.58 24.77 -16.15
CA GLY A 189 0.48 25.71 -16.10
C GLY A 189 0.89 27.17 -16.31
N ASP A 190 -0.12 28.03 -16.50
CA ASP A 190 0.02 29.45 -16.84
C ASP A 190 0.72 30.31 -15.77
N HIS A 191 0.97 29.74 -14.57
CA HIS A 191 1.75 30.41 -13.52
C HIS A 191 3.25 30.54 -13.86
N GLY A 192 3.76 29.80 -14.85
CA GLY A 192 5.16 29.91 -15.30
C GLY A 192 6.20 29.43 -14.27
N LEU A 193 5.77 28.62 -13.30
CA LEU A 193 6.59 28.08 -12.21
C LEU A 193 6.83 26.59 -12.43
N GLU A 194 7.63 26.27 -13.45
CA GLU A 194 7.91 24.87 -13.79
C GLU A 194 8.74 24.17 -12.71
N TYR A 195 8.38 22.94 -12.38
CA TYR A 195 9.05 22.15 -11.36
C TYR A 195 10.49 21.82 -11.74
N VAL A 196 11.40 22.05 -10.79
CA VAL A 196 12.81 21.67 -10.94
C VAL A 196 13.01 20.25 -10.42
N THR A 197 13.30 19.33 -11.35
CA THR A 197 13.57 17.91 -11.06
C THR A 197 14.73 17.76 -10.09
N ARG A 198 14.80 16.62 -9.39
CA ARG A 198 15.85 16.39 -8.37
C ARG A 198 17.23 16.31 -9.01
N GLU A 199 17.28 15.79 -10.22
CA GLU A 199 18.48 15.58 -11.03
C GLU A 199 19.05 16.91 -11.56
N ALA A 200 18.23 17.96 -11.63
CA ALA A 200 18.62 19.30 -12.07
C ALA A 200 18.92 20.25 -10.90
N ARG A 201 19.02 19.75 -9.66
CA ARG A 201 19.35 20.57 -8.48
C ARG A 201 20.85 20.56 -8.28
N ASP A 202 21.45 21.75 -8.33
CA ASP A 202 22.83 21.99 -7.92
C ASP A 202 23.03 21.76 -6.41
#